data_AF-A0A1Y6GW78-F1
#
_entry.id   AF-A0A1Y6GW78-F1
#
_cell.length_a   1.000
_cell.length_b   1.000
_cell.length_c   1.000
_cell.angle_alpha   90.00
_cell.angle_beta   90.00
_cell.angle_gamma   90.00
#
_symmetry.space_group_name_H-M   'P 1'
#
loop_
_entity.id
_entity.type
_entity.pdbx_description
1 polymer ?
#
loop_
_entity_poly.entity_id
_entity_poly.type
_entity_poly.pdbx_seq_one_letter_code
_entity_poly.pdbx_strand_id
1 'polypeptide(L)' 'MRISIEEVVKTLIEAIVLVVVVMYLFLQNWRATLVPVIAVPVVLMCTFGVLSLLGFSIDT' A
#
# COMPACT_ATOMS: atom_id res chain seq x y z
N MET A 1 15.40 -11.57 -13.53
CA MET A 1 14.23 -10.67 -13.37
C MET A 1 13.21 -11.12 -12.32
N ARG A 2 13.41 -12.17 -11.49
CA ARG A 2 12.43 -12.55 -10.44
C ARG A 2 12.62 -11.82 -9.09
N ILE A 3 13.78 -11.19 -8.89
CA ILE A 3 14.14 -10.52 -7.63
C ILE A 3 13.29 -9.26 -7.41
N SER A 4 12.98 -8.51 -8.47
CA SER A 4 12.33 -7.20 -8.36
C SER A 4 10.90 -7.25 -7.81
N ILE A 5 10.09 -8.26 -8.15
CA ILE A 5 8.73 -8.35 -7.62
C ILE A 5 8.71 -8.70 -6.13
N GLU A 6 9.57 -9.62 -5.71
CA GLU A 6 9.67 -9.99 -4.29
C GLU A 6 10.14 -8.82 -3.42
N GLU A 7 11.09 -8.02 -3.95
CA GLU A 7 11.62 -6.84 -3.29
C GLU A 7 10.59 -5.68 -3.24
N VAL A 8 9.80 -5.49 -4.30
CA VAL A 8 8.68 -4.53 -4.31
C VAL A 8 7.61 -4.95 -3.29
N VAL A 9 7.23 -6.23 -3.24
CA VAL A 9 6.26 -6.74 -2.25
C VAL A 9 6.78 -6.52 -0.83
N LYS A 10 8.07 -6.79 -0.57
CA LYS A 10 8.69 -6.53 0.72
C LYS A 10 8.64 -5.05 1.09
N THR A 11 8.95 -4.16 0.14
CA THR A 11 8.92 -2.70 0.34
C THR A 11 7.52 -2.19 0.63
N LEU A 12 6.50 -2.73 -0.04
CA LEU A 12 5.09 -2.42 0.21
C LEU A 12 4.66 -2.84 1.63
N ILE A 13 5.08 -4.03 2.06
CA ILE A 13 4.81 -4.51 3.43
C ILE A 13 5.52 -3.61 4.46
N GLU A 14 6.79 -3.27 4.25
CA GLU A 14 7.53 -2.35 5.13
C GLU A 14 6.84 -0.98 5.23
N ALA A 15 6.35 -0.44 4.11
CA ALA A 15 5.61 0.82 4.09
C ALA A 15 4.29 0.74 4.89
N ILE A 16 3.52 -0.34 4.74
CA ILE A 16 2.28 -0.55 5.50
C ILE A 16 2.57 -0.58 7.00
N VAL A 17 3.59 -1.35 7.41
CA VAL A 17 3.99 -1.46 8.82
C VAL A 17 4.41 -0.10 9.37
N LEU A 18 5.22 0.65 8.63
CA LEU A 18 5.65 2.00 9.03
C LEU A 18 4.47 2.96 9.23
N VAL A 19 3.49 2.94 8.32
CA VAL A 19 2.29 3.80 8.43
C VAL A 19 1.48 3.45 9.69
N VAL A 20 1.28 2.17 9.98
CA VAL A 20 0.57 1.72 11.19
C VAL A 20 1.31 2.18 12.45
N VAL A 21 2.63 2.02 12.48
CA VAL A 21 3.47 2.42 13.63
C VAL A 21 3.42 3.94 13.85
N VAL A 22 3.62 4.73 12.79
CA VAL A 22 3.60 6.20 12.88
C VAL A 22 2.22 6.69 13.31
N MET A 23 1.14 6.14 12.75
CA MET A 23 -0.22 6.55 13.09
C MET A 23 -0.60 6.16 14.52
N TYR A 24 -0.20 4.97 14.98
CA TYR A 24 -0.41 4.56 16.37
C TYR A 24 0.32 5.48 17.34
N LEU A 25 1.57 5.84 17.03
CA LEU A 25 2.40 6.70 17.86
C LEU A 25 1.90 8.15 17.90
N PHE A 26 1.41 8.68 16.76
CA PHE A 26 0.88 10.04 16.69
C PHE A 26 -0.48 10.21 17.37
N LEU A 27 -1.38 9.25 17.16
CA LEU A 27 -2.78 9.48 17.50
C LEU A 27 -3.13 8.97 18.90
N GLN A 28 -2.39 8.00 19.46
CA GLN A 28 -2.73 7.25 20.70
C GLN A 28 -4.21 6.80 20.78
N ASN A 29 -4.92 6.81 19.64
CA ASN A 29 -6.35 6.62 19.50
C ASN A 29 -6.60 5.68 18.33
N TRP A 30 -7.04 4.46 18.63
CA TRP A 30 -7.23 3.35 17.70
C TRP A 30 -8.21 3.66 16.54
N ARG A 31 -9.13 4.61 16.75
CA ARG A 31 -10.14 4.99 15.76
C ARG A 31 -9.56 5.71 14.55
N ALA A 32 -8.52 6.53 14.74
CA ALA A 32 -7.90 7.28 13.67
C ALA A 32 -6.89 6.44 12.85
N THR A 33 -6.41 5.34 13.43
CA THR A 33 -5.50 4.37 12.78
C THR A 33 -6.23 3.44 11.80
N LEU A 34 -7.53 3.22 11.96
CA LEU A 34 -8.34 2.41 11.04
C LEU A 34 -8.49 3.03 9.65
N VAL A 35 -8.51 4.37 9.56
CA VAL A 35 -8.63 5.11 8.30
C VAL A 35 -7.46 4.82 7.35
N PRO A 36 -6.18 5.00 7.74
CA PRO A 36 -5.04 4.72 6.87
C PRO A 36 -4.87 3.22 6.56
N VAL A 37 -5.21 2.31 7.50
CA VAL A 37 -5.14 0.86 7.27
C VAL A 37 -6.03 0.42 6.10
N ILE A 38 -7.20 1.02 5.94
CA ILE A 38 -8.11 0.75 4.82
C ILE A 38 -7.73 1.55 3.57
N ALA A 39 -7.21 2.78 3.75
CA ALA A 39 -6.82 3.62 2.62
C ALA A 39 -5.69 3.01 1.78
N VAL A 40 -4.69 2.37 2.41
CA VAL A 40 -3.55 1.76 1.68
C VAL A 40 -3.99 0.69 0.67
N PRO A 41 -4.76 -0.36 1.03
CA PRO A 41 -5.22 -1.36 0.06
C PRO A 41 -6.19 -0.77 -0.97
N VAL A 42 -7.02 0.20 -0.59
CA VAL A 42 -7.95 0.87 -1.53
C VAL A 42 -7.18 1.64 -2.59
N VAL A 43 -6.14 2.40 -2.21
CA VAL A 43 -5.33 3.16 -3.18
C VAL A 43 -4.55 2.23 -4.10
N LEU A 44 -4.01 1.10 -3.61
CA LEU A 44 -3.35 0.11 -4.45
C LEU A 44 -4.33 -0.49 -5.46
N MET A 45 -5.50 -0.95 -5.01
CA MET A 45 -6.56 -1.45 -5.91
C MET A 45 -7.01 -0.40 -6.93
N CYS A 46 -7.14 0.86 -6.51
CA CYS A 46 -7.52 1.96 -7.40
C CYS A 46 -6.44 2.23 -8.45
N THR A 47 -5.17 2.23 -8.06
CA THR A 47 -4.04 2.46 -8.95
C THR A 47 -3.93 1.35 -9.99
N PHE A 48 -3.98 0.07 -9.57
CA PHE A 48 -3.97 -1.07 -10.49
C PHE A 48 -5.22 -1.13 -11.38
N GLY A 49 -6.38 -0.75 -10.84
CA GLY A 49 -7.63 -0.67 -11.61
C GLY A 49 -7.60 0.40 -12.70
N VAL A 50 -7.09 1.60 -12.39
CA VAL A 50 -6.93 2.68 -13.37
C VAL A 50 -5.85 2.35 -14.41
N LEU A 51 -4.73 1.74 -13.99
CA LEU A 51 -3.70 1.24 -14.93
C LEU A 51 -4.29 0.21 -15.91
N SER A 52 -5.09 -0.74 -15.41
CA SER A 52 -5.78 -1.73 -16.25
C SER A 52 -6.79 -1.09 -17.21
N LEU A 53 -7.56 -0.09 -16.76
CA LEU A 53 -8.53 0.62 -17.60
C LEU A 53 -7.88 1.50 -18.68
N LEU A 54 -6.70 2.07 -18.40
CA LEU A 54 -5.91 2.86 -19.35
C LEU A 54 -5.09 1.99 -20.32
N GLY A 55 -5.20 0.65 -20.23
CA GLY A 55 -4.48 -0.27 -21.10
C GLY A 55 -2.99 -0.37 -20.81
N PHE A 56 -2.52 0.19 -19.69
CA PHE A 56 -1.18 -0.04 -19.18
C PHE A 56 -1.16 -1.39 -18.49
N SER A 57 -0.94 -2.44 -19.27
CA SER A 57 -0.52 -3.73 -18.72
C SER A 57 0.77 -3.51 -17.93
N ILE A 58 0.78 -3.97 -16.68
CA ILE A 58 1.98 -4.10 -15.85
C ILE A 58 2.76 -5.30 -16.41
N ASP A 59 3.20 -5.16 -17.66
CA ASP A 59 4.05 -6.09 -18.38
C ASP A 59 5.29 -5.30 -18.81
N THR A 60 6.09 -4.90 -17.82
CA THR A 60 7.56 -4.91 -17.85
C THR A 60 8.06 -4.89 -16.40
#